data_AF-A0A2V8Q1V8-F1
#
_entry.id   AF-A0A2V8Q1V8-F1
#
_cell.length_a   1.000
_cell.length_b   1.000
_cell.length_c   1.000
_cell.angle_alpha   90.00
_cell.angle_beta   90.00
_cell.angle_gamma   90.00
#
_symmetry.space_group_name_H-M   'P 1'
#
loop_
_entity.id
_entity.type
_entity.pdbx_description
1 polymer ?
#
loop_
_entity_poly.entity_id
_entity_poly.type
_entity_poly.pdbx_seq_one_letter_code
_entity_poly.pdbx_strand_id
1 'polypeptide(L)'
;MSRRGAAHEGRGNRKAIAAARRLASDCGRLAKRIRDLATENGWNWTVEVLFNPDAEIIISGRLVISSDSHILDKTDHWINLNRYLLDERLKKFWLIDLSG
;
A
#
# COMPACT_ATOMS: atom_id res chain seq x y z
N MET A 1 16.66 0.37 -40.72
CA MET A 1 17.24 -0.80 -40.00
C MET A 1 16.78 -0.71 -38.54
N SER A 2 15.71 -1.42 -38.18
CA SER A 2 15.73 -2.68 -37.40
C SER A 2 15.93 -2.42 -35.89
N ARG A 3 14.87 -2.20 -35.10
CA ARG A 3 13.92 -3.16 -34.45
C ARG A 3 14.38 -3.67 -33.06
N ARG A 4 13.49 -3.46 -32.06
CA ARG A 4 13.29 -4.13 -30.75
C ARG A 4 14.15 -3.60 -29.58
N GLY A 5 13.66 -3.47 -28.34
CA GLY A 5 12.44 -3.99 -27.70
C GLY A 5 11.49 -2.87 -27.23
N ALA A 6 10.19 -3.00 -27.47
CA ALA A 6 9.25 -3.80 -26.68
C ALA A 6 8.55 -2.89 -25.65
N ALA A 7 7.41 -2.40 -26.10
CA ALA A 7 6.28 -1.90 -25.32
C ALA A 7 6.23 -2.44 -23.89
N HIS A 8 6.18 -1.52 -22.92
CA HIS A 8 5.51 -1.78 -21.64
C HIS A 8 4.12 -1.15 -21.68
N GLU A 9 3.38 -1.47 -22.74
CA GLU A 9 1.98 -1.15 -22.92
C GLU A 9 1.19 -2.24 -22.19
N GLY A 10 0.83 -1.96 -20.94
CA GLY A 10 0.17 -2.96 -20.08
C GLY A 10 0.35 -2.76 -18.58
N ARG A 11 0.14 -1.56 -18.05
CA ARG A 11 -0.23 -1.40 -16.65
C ARG A 11 -1.47 -0.52 -16.62
N GLY A 12 -2.64 -1.17 -16.69
CA GLY A 12 -3.92 -0.52 -16.44
C GLY A 12 -3.80 0.35 -15.20
N ASN A 13 -4.44 1.52 -15.22
CA ASN A 13 -4.35 2.55 -14.19
C ASN A 13 -4.88 2.01 -12.83
N ARG A 14 -4.05 1.25 -12.10
CA ARG A 14 -4.43 0.56 -10.85
C ARG A 14 -4.51 1.60 -9.74
N LYS A 15 -5.73 1.85 -9.26
CA LYS A 15 -5.99 2.74 -8.12
C LYS A 15 -5.46 2.11 -6.83
N ALA A 16 -4.57 2.81 -6.13
CA ALA A 16 -4.24 2.46 -4.76
C ALA A 16 -5.36 2.97 -3.84
N ILE A 17 -5.80 2.14 -2.89
CA ILE A 17 -6.78 2.53 -1.88
C ILE A 17 -6.09 2.51 -0.52
N ALA A 18 -6.07 3.65 0.15
CA ALA A 18 -5.67 3.74 1.55
C ALA A 18 -6.94 3.77 2.41
N ALA A 19 -7.11 2.76 3.26
CA ALA A 19 -8.23 2.63 4.18
C ALA A 19 -7.77 2.81 5.63
N ALA A 20 -8.46 3.66 6.38
CA ALA A 20 -8.17 3.90 7.80
C ALA A 20 -9.44 3.81 8.65
N ARG A 21 -9.30 3.37 9.91
CA ARG A 21 -10.44 3.12 10.82
C ARG A 21 -10.95 4.44 11.41
N ARG A 22 -12.23 4.74 11.22
CA ARG A 22 -12.87 6.00 11.65
C ARG A 22 -12.82 6.26 13.16
N LEU A 23 -12.73 5.23 14.00
CA LEU A 23 -12.71 5.36 15.46
C LEU A 23 -11.36 5.84 16.02
N ALA A 24 -10.29 5.88 15.22
CA ALA A 24 -9.03 6.47 15.65
C ALA A 24 -9.05 8.00 15.41
N SER A 25 -8.83 8.77 16.49
CA SER A 25 -8.97 10.23 16.56
C SER A 25 -8.18 11.02 15.50
N ASP A 26 -7.12 10.42 14.94
CA ASP A 26 -6.25 11.07 13.95
C ASP A 26 -6.43 10.57 12.51
N CYS A 27 -7.25 9.56 12.25
CA CYS A 27 -7.41 8.99 10.90
C CYS A 27 -7.94 9.99 9.89
N GLY A 28 -8.80 10.94 10.30
CA GLY A 28 -9.29 12.01 9.42
C GLY A 28 -8.18 12.95 8.94
N ARG A 29 -7.27 13.36 9.85
CA ARG A 29 -6.13 14.24 9.53
C ARG A 29 -5.10 13.52 8.66
N LEU A 30 -4.79 12.27 8.99
CA LEU A 30 -3.89 11.45 8.19
C LEU A 30 -4.43 11.24 6.77
N ALA A 31 -5.71 10.88 6.65
CA ALA A 31 -6.35 10.69 5.35
C ALA A 31 -6.31 11.96 4.50
N LYS A 32 -6.53 13.14 5.10
CA LYS A 32 -6.37 14.42 4.39
C LYS A 32 -4.95 14.59 3.85
N ARG A 33 -3.91 14.43 4.69
CA ARG A 33 -2.51 14.55 4.26
C ARG A 33 -2.16 13.61 3.10
N ILE A 34 -2.66 12.37 3.13
CA ILE A 34 -2.40 11.41 2.04
C ILE A 34 -3.08 11.86 0.74
N ARG A 35 -4.29 12.41 0.79
CA ARG A 35 -4.98 12.96 -0.40
C ARG A 35 -4.26 14.18 -0.98
N ASP A 36 -3.78 15.06 -0.11
CA ASP A 36 -3.03 16.25 -0.50
C ASP A 36 -1.75 15.82 -1.24
N LEU A 37 -0.96 14.89 -0.66
CA LEU A 37 0.23 14.32 -1.31
C LEU A 37 -0.07 13.64 -2.64
N ALA A 38 -1.15 12.85 -2.72
CA ALA A 38 -1.54 12.18 -3.96
C ALA A 38 -1.90 13.19 -5.05
N THR A 39 -2.57 14.28 -4.69
CA THR A 39 -2.94 15.35 -5.62
C THR A 39 -1.70 16.10 -6.10
N GLU A 40 -0.81 16.49 -5.18
CA GLU A 40 0.44 17.20 -5.48
C GLU A 40 1.35 16.40 -6.42
N ASN A 41 1.37 15.07 -6.28
CA ASN A 41 2.24 14.19 -7.07
C ASN A 41 1.53 13.53 -8.27
N GLY A 42 0.25 13.85 -8.52
CA GLY A 42 -0.53 13.26 -9.61
C GLY A 42 -0.75 11.74 -9.48
N TRP A 43 -0.71 11.20 -8.27
CA TRP A 43 -0.93 9.79 -8.02
C TRP A 43 -2.42 9.45 -8.12
N ASN A 44 -2.74 8.38 -8.85
CA ASN A 44 -4.12 7.86 -8.94
C ASN A 44 -4.51 7.07 -7.67
N TRP A 45 -4.53 7.74 -6.53
CA TRP A 45 -4.85 7.16 -5.23
C TRP A 45 -6.24 7.60 -4.77
N THR A 46 -6.93 6.72 -4.06
CA THR A 46 -8.16 7.03 -3.33
C THR A 46 -7.92 6.76 -1.86
N VAL A 47 -8.39 7.66 -1.00
CA VAL A 47 -8.19 7.54 0.46
C VAL A 47 -9.54 7.60 1.13
N GLU A 48 -9.87 6.55 1.87
CA GLU A 48 -11.17 6.36 2.51
C GLU A 48 -10.99 6.16 4.01
N VAL A 49 -11.88 6.79 4.78
CA VAL A 49 -11.97 6.58 6.23
C VAL A 49 -13.24 5.78 6.47
N LEU A 50 -13.07 4.49 6.72
CA LEU A 50 -14.14 3.51 6.78
C LEU A 50 -14.49 3.21 8.24
N PHE A 51 -15.74 2.82 8.46
CA PHE A 51 -16.18 2.38 9.80
C PHE A 51 -15.50 1.05 10.19
N ASN A 52 -15.45 0.11 9.25
CA ASN A 52 -14.78 -1.18 9.43
C ASN A 52 -13.82 -1.50 8.27
N PRO A 53 -12.65 -0.84 8.21
CA PRO A 53 -11.71 -1.02 7.10
C PRO A 53 -11.20 -2.46 6.98
N ASP A 54 -11.04 -3.19 8.09
CA ASP A 54 -10.49 -4.54 8.07
C ASP A 54 -11.36 -5.48 7.21
N ALA A 55 -12.68 -5.43 7.40
CA ALA A 55 -13.61 -6.24 6.62
C ALA A 55 -13.54 -5.88 5.12
N GLU A 56 -13.54 -4.59 4.79
CA GLU A 56 -13.46 -4.10 3.41
C GLU A 56 -12.13 -4.48 2.74
N ILE A 57 -11.01 -4.40 3.47
CA ILE A 57 -9.68 -4.79 2.98
C ILE A 57 -9.65 -6.29 2.69
N ILE A 58 -10.14 -7.12 3.64
CA ILE A 58 -10.16 -8.58 3.52
C ILE A 58 -10.94 -9.03 2.28
N ILE A 59 -12.13 -8.47 2.05
CA ILE A 59 -12.98 -8.87 0.90
C ILE A 59 -12.56 -8.24 -0.43
N SER A 60 -11.64 -7.26 -0.42
CA SER A 60 -11.32 -6.48 -1.61
C SER A 60 -10.68 -7.29 -2.74
N GLY A 61 -10.02 -8.42 -2.41
CA GLY A 61 -9.22 -9.20 -3.36
C GLY A 61 -8.05 -8.44 -3.97
N ARG A 62 -7.67 -7.28 -3.41
CA ARG A 62 -6.59 -6.42 -3.91
C ARG A 62 -5.26 -6.80 -3.25
N LEU A 63 -4.16 -6.32 -3.82
CA LEU A 63 -2.87 -6.37 -3.14
C LEU A 63 -2.89 -5.45 -1.91
N VAL A 64 -2.68 -6.04 -0.73
CA VAL A 64 -2.73 -5.36 0.56
C VAL A 64 -1.33 -5.04 1.09
N ILE A 65 -1.22 -3.88 1.73
CA ILE A 65 -0.07 -3.51 2.57
C ILE A 65 -0.65 -3.20 3.94
N SER A 66 -0.25 -3.97 4.94
CA SER A 66 -0.69 -3.81 6.33
C SER A 66 0.40 -4.28 7.27
N SER A 67 0.40 -3.77 8.50
CA SER A 67 1.18 -4.30 9.62
C SER A 67 0.33 -5.12 10.59
N ASP A 68 -0.98 -5.20 10.37
CA ASP A 68 -1.92 -5.96 11.20
C ASP A 68 -1.95 -7.42 10.73
N SER A 69 -1.50 -8.34 11.58
CA SER A 69 -1.44 -9.77 11.26
C SER A 69 -2.82 -10.35 10.94
N HIS A 70 -3.90 -9.88 11.56
CA HIS A 70 -5.25 -10.38 11.29
C HIS A 70 -5.69 -10.12 9.85
N ILE A 71 -5.32 -8.96 9.31
CA ILE A 71 -5.60 -8.60 7.91
C ILE A 71 -4.71 -9.42 6.98
N LEU A 72 -3.42 -9.54 7.28
CA LEU A 72 -2.47 -10.29 6.46
C LEU A 72 -2.83 -11.78 6.37
N ASP A 73 -3.26 -12.40 7.47
CA ASP A 73 -3.66 -13.81 7.52
C ASP A 73 -4.93 -14.11 6.71
N LYS A 74 -5.76 -13.09 6.46
CA LYS A 74 -7.06 -13.21 5.82
C LYS A 74 -7.13 -12.64 4.41
N THR A 75 -6.02 -12.14 3.87
CA THR A 75 -5.97 -11.55 2.52
C THR A 75 -5.18 -12.44 1.58
N ASP A 76 -5.72 -12.67 0.38
CA ASP A 76 -5.10 -13.56 -0.62
C ASP A 76 -3.78 -13.02 -1.18
N HIS A 77 -3.64 -11.69 -1.19
CA HIS A 77 -2.52 -11.00 -1.81
C HIS A 77 -2.05 -9.87 -0.91
N TRP A 78 -0.85 -10.01 -0.36
CA TRP A 78 -0.20 -8.92 0.38
C TRP A 78 1.30 -8.88 0.08
N ILE A 79 1.91 -7.72 0.33
CA ILE A 79 3.36 -7.53 0.20
C ILE A 79 3.93 -6.99 1.51
N ASN A 80 5.07 -7.55 1.93
CA ASN A 80 5.86 -6.98 3.00
C ASN A 80 6.59 -5.72 2.49
N LEU A 81 5.92 -4.57 2.51
CA LEU A 81 6.50 -3.32 2.04
C LEU A 81 7.77 -2.94 2.81
N ASN A 82 7.79 -3.16 4.13
CA ASN A 82 8.95 -2.84 4.95
C ASN A 82 10.19 -3.63 4.50
N ARG A 83 10.02 -4.94 4.31
CA ARG A 83 11.11 -5.80 3.81
C ARG A 83 11.56 -5.37 2.42
N TYR A 84 10.62 -5.11 1.51
CA TYR A 84 10.94 -4.62 0.16
C TYR A 84 11.72 -3.31 0.18
N LEU A 85 11.35 -2.35 1.05
CA LEU A 85 12.07 -1.08 1.16
C LEU A 85 13.48 -1.26 1.74
N LEU A 86 13.64 -2.14 2.74
CA LEU A 86 14.94 -2.47 3.30
C LEU A 86 15.86 -3.09 2.26
N ASP A 87 15.37 -4.08 1.51
CA ASP A 87 16.15 -4.81 0.52
C ASP A 87 16.49 -3.93 -0.71
N GLU A 88 15.54 -3.14 -1.22
CA GLU A 88 15.66 -2.51 -2.56
C GLU A 88 15.94 -1.00 -2.52
N ARG A 89 15.64 -0.32 -1.41
CA ARG A 89 15.66 1.15 -1.35
C ARG A 89 16.58 1.73 -0.30
N LEU A 90 16.72 1.06 0.84
CA LEU A 90 17.49 1.58 1.97
C LEU A 90 18.93 1.08 1.90
N LYS A 91 19.87 2.01 1.71
CA LYS A 91 21.30 1.70 1.61
C LYS A 91 21.97 1.40 2.96
N LYS A 92 21.37 1.88 4.06
CA LYS A 92 21.85 1.71 5.43
C LYS A 92 20.65 1.66 6.37
N PHE A 93 20.58 0.62 7.17
CA PHE A 93 19.58 0.45 8.22
C PHE A 93 20.15 -0.42 9.33
N TRP A 94 19.51 -0.37 10.49
CA TRP A 94 19.82 -1.25 11.60
C TRP A 94 18.73 -2.33 11.68
N LEU A 95 19.15 -3.60 11.70
CA LEU A 95 18.28 -4.76 11.75
C LEU A 95 18.73 -5.66 12.91
N ILE A 96 17.84 -5.90 13.86
CA ILE A 96 17.99 -7.01 14.80
C ILE A 96 17.22 -8.18 14.22
N ASP A 97 17.92 -9.29 13.99
CA ASP A 97 17.31 -10.55 13.65
C ASP A 97 16.93 -11.33 14.91
N LEU A 98 15.67 -11.74 15.00
CA LEU A 98 15.09 -12.48 16.12
C LEU A 98 14.69 -13.91 15.71
N SER A 99 15.01 -14.36 14.50
CA SER A 99 14.59 -15.67 13.98
C SER A 99 15.38 -16.87 14.53
N GLY A 100 15.84 -16.78 15.78
CA GLY A 100 16.57 -17.85 16.47
C GLY A 100 15.73 -19.08 16.75
#